data_AF-A0A1J0A9R7-F1
#
_entry.id   AF-A0A1J0A9R7-F1
#
_cell.length_a   1.000
_cell.length_b   1.000
_cell.length_c   1.000
_cell.angle_alpha   90.00
_cell.angle_beta   90.00
_cell.angle_gamma   90.00
#
_symmetry.space_group_name_H-M   'P 1'
#
loop_
_entity.id
_entity.type
_entity.pdbx_description
1 polymer ?
#
loop_
_entity_poly.entity_id
_entity_poly.type
_entity_poly.pdbx_seq_one_letter_code
_entity_poly.pdbx_strand_id
1 'polypeptide(L)'
;MPFDAILHSHNRDTVTVGDLIPVYFPGTHSGILLANGGMAYCCAFDGIEGLFRKDQDATRRYGRQVCDLVKEVFGCDGFFTSDELPRYGITRAEVRALYAAMHKQPGDGVLIAVFAYDARLAAHIRSFLEAYFAAEWGIGGLSLPFGEVELMETFGVEENVCDFQS
;
A
#
# COMPACT_ATOMS: atom_id res chain seq x y z
N MET A 1 17.41 -4.40 -14.54
CA MET A 1 18.02 -3.26 -13.83
C MET A 1 18.18 -3.68 -12.38
N PRO A 2 19.28 -3.36 -11.68
CA PRO A 2 19.40 -3.65 -10.25
C PRO A 2 18.33 -2.85 -9.47
N PHE A 3 17.85 -3.40 -8.36
CA PHE A 3 16.84 -2.77 -7.48
C PHE A 3 17.28 -1.36 -7.07
N ASP A 4 18.57 -1.20 -6.77
CA ASP A 4 19.19 0.09 -6.48
C ASP A 4 19.01 1.09 -7.61
N ALA A 5 19.08 0.69 -8.89
CA ALA A 5 18.87 1.62 -10.01
C ALA A 5 17.42 2.11 -10.15
N ILE A 6 16.44 1.31 -9.72
CA ILE A 6 15.02 1.74 -9.62
C ILE A 6 14.85 2.65 -8.41
N LEU A 7 15.46 2.31 -7.27
CA LEU A 7 15.51 3.15 -6.07
C LEU A 7 16.31 4.45 -6.25
N HIS A 8 17.25 4.51 -7.20
CA HIS A 8 18.11 5.67 -7.47
C HIS A 8 17.60 6.52 -8.65
N SER A 9 16.69 6.02 -9.48
CA SER A 9 16.03 6.83 -10.52
C SER A 9 14.92 7.71 -9.97
N HIS A 10 14.44 7.43 -8.76
CA HIS A 10 13.42 8.19 -8.08
C HIS A 10 14.09 9.16 -7.11
N ASN A 11 13.71 10.44 -7.19
CA ASN A 11 14.28 11.49 -6.37
C ASN A 11 13.81 11.28 -4.91
N ARG A 12 14.70 10.75 -4.07
CA ARG A 12 14.40 10.31 -2.70
C ARG A 12 13.91 11.43 -1.78
N ASP A 13 14.13 12.67 -2.16
CA ASP A 13 13.75 13.87 -1.38
C ASP A 13 12.27 14.29 -1.57
N THR A 14 11.48 13.60 -2.40
CA THR A 14 10.15 14.07 -2.82
C THR A 14 8.99 13.08 -2.62
N VAL A 15 9.19 11.99 -1.87
CA VAL A 15 8.09 11.06 -1.61
C VAL A 15 7.06 11.72 -0.70
N THR A 16 5.84 11.90 -1.21
CA THR A 16 4.72 12.45 -0.45
C THR A 16 3.60 11.44 -0.38
N VAL A 17 2.96 11.36 0.79
CA VAL A 17 1.80 10.50 1.03
C VAL A 17 0.54 11.35 0.99
N GLY A 18 -0.35 11.02 0.07
CA GLY A 18 -1.63 11.70 -0.10
C GLY A 18 -2.65 11.33 0.97
N ASP A 19 -3.81 11.99 0.94
CA ASP A 19 -4.94 11.65 1.80
C ASP A 19 -5.51 10.26 1.50
N LEU A 20 -6.20 9.69 2.50
CA LEU A 20 -6.94 8.46 2.33
C LEU A 20 -8.31 8.77 1.71
N ILE A 21 -8.53 8.33 0.48
CA ILE A 21 -9.72 8.64 -0.31
C ILE A 21 -10.57 7.37 -0.46
N PRO A 22 -11.87 7.39 -0.08
CA PRO A 22 -12.78 6.29 -0.36
C PRO A 22 -13.12 6.25 -1.86
N VAL A 23 -13.03 5.07 -2.46
CA VAL A 23 -13.32 4.81 -3.87
C VAL A 23 -14.30 3.64 -3.97
N TYR A 24 -15.45 3.90 -4.57
CA TYR A 24 -16.48 2.90 -4.80
C TYR A 24 -16.38 2.31 -6.21
N PHE A 25 -16.41 0.97 -6.31
CA PHE A 25 -16.34 0.22 -7.56
C PHE A 25 -17.70 -0.46 -7.83
N PRO A 26 -18.66 0.25 -8.46
CA PRO A 26 -19.97 -0.30 -8.74
C PRO A 26 -19.87 -1.48 -9.70
N GLY A 27 -20.41 -2.63 -9.30
CA GLY A 27 -20.46 -3.83 -10.14
C GLY A 27 -19.09 -4.49 -10.36
N THR A 28 -18.13 -4.28 -9.45
CA THR A 28 -16.83 -4.94 -9.53
C THR A 28 -16.95 -6.47 -9.47
N HIS A 29 -16.08 -7.15 -10.20
CA HIS A 29 -15.94 -8.61 -10.14
C HIS A 29 -14.78 -9.06 -9.25
N SER A 30 -14.10 -8.11 -8.58
CA SER A 30 -13.05 -8.43 -7.63
C SER A 30 -13.64 -9.00 -6.35
N GLY A 31 -13.36 -10.28 -6.06
CA GLY A 31 -13.79 -10.91 -4.80
C GLY A 31 -13.28 -10.17 -3.56
N ILE A 32 -12.09 -9.56 -3.65
CA ILE A 32 -11.48 -8.78 -2.56
C ILE A 32 -12.31 -7.52 -2.28
N LEU A 33 -12.69 -6.77 -3.32
CA LEU A 33 -13.52 -5.57 -3.15
C LEU A 33 -14.95 -5.93 -2.76
N LEU A 34 -15.51 -7.01 -3.31
CA LEU A 34 -16.86 -7.49 -2.98
C LEU A 34 -17.00 -7.88 -1.50
N ALA A 35 -15.95 -8.44 -0.90
CA ALA A 35 -15.93 -8.72 0.54
C ALA A 35 -16.12 -7.46 1.40
N ASN A 36 -15.73 -6.29 0.86
CA ASN A 36 -15.94 -4.97 1.48
C ASN A 36 -17.05 -4.15 0.79
N GLY A 37 -18.06 -4.82 0.22
CA GLY A 37 -19.22 -4.16 -0.39
C GLY A 37 -18.92 -3.35 -1.65
N GLY A 38 -17.78 -3.60 -2.31
CA GLY A 38 -17.32 -2.84 -3.48
C GLY A 38 -16.62 -1.52 -3.13
N MET A 39 -16.33 -1.27 -1.85
CA MET A 39 -15.61 -0.09 -1.39
C MET A 39 -14.13 -0.40 -1.17
N ALA A 40 -13.25 0.54 -1.50
CA ALA A 40 -11.87 0.55 -1.04
C ALA A 40 -11.46 1.93 -0.56
N TYR A 41 -10.48 1.97 0.33
CA TYR A 41 -9.78 3.19 0.68
C TYR A 41 -8.45 3.20 -0.04
N CYS A 42 -8.13 4.31 -0.70
CA CYS A 42 -6.98 4.43 -1.56
C CYS A 42 -6.09 5.58 -1.10
N CYS A 43 -4.79 5.41 -1.21
CA CYS A 43 -3.81 6.45 -0.89
C CYS A 43 -2.75 6.49 -1.99
N ALA A 44 -2.38 7.71 -2.40
CA ALA A 44 -1.34 7.94 -3.40
C ALA A 44 0.01 8.17 -2.71
N PHE A 45 1.03 7.48 -3.18
CA PHE A 45 2.42 7.68 -2.80
C PHE A 45 3.17 8.18 -4.04
N ASP A 46 3.54 9.45 -4.01
CA ASP A 46 4.24 10.09 -5.13
C ASP A 46 5.73 9.74 -5.12
N GLY A 47 6.32 9.54 -6.31
CA GLY A 47 7.76 9.30 -6.46
C GLY A 47 8.20 7.87 -6.18
N ILE A 48 7.28 6.91 -6.05
CA ILE A 48 7.60 5.50 -5.77
C ILE A 48 6.94 4.49 -6.73
N GLU A 49 6.43 4.95 -7.87
CA GLU A 49 5.90 4.07 -8.91
C GLU A 49 6.94 3.00 -9.30
N GLY A 50 6.46 1.78 -9.51
CA GLY A 50 7.28 0.69 -10.01
C GLY A 50 7.91 -0.21 -8.94
N LEU A 51 7.88 0.17 -7.65
CA LEU A 51 8.44 -0.64 -6.57
C LEU A 51 7.73 -1.96 -6.34
N PHE A 52 6.44 -2.04 -6.65
CA PHE A 52 5.60 -3.21 -6.40
C PHE A 52 5.36 -4.03 -7.66
N ARG A 53 6.04 -3.68 -8.75
CA ARG A 53 5.97 -4.38 -10.03
C ARG A 53 6.29 -5.86 -9.90
N LYS A 54 5.54 -6.67 -10.67
CA LYS A 54 5.72 -8.14 -10.70
C LYS A 54 6.65 -8.65 -11.80
N ASP A 55 7.08 -7.80 -12.73
CA ASP A 55 7.91 -8.18 -13.87
C ASP A 55 9.41 -8.23 -13.56
N GLN A 56 9.84 -7.71 -12.39
CA GLN A 56 11.20 -7.86 -11.89
C GLN A 56 11.23 -8.58 -10.55
N ASP A 57 12.22 -9.45 -10.35
CA ASP A 57 12.31 -10.28 -9.14
C ASP A 57 12.51 -9.47 -7.87
N ALA A 58 13.29 -8.39 -7.93
CA ALA A 58 13.58 -7.56 -6.76
C ALA A 58 12.34 -6.78 -6.29
N THR A 59 11.67 -6.06 -7.18
CA THR A 59 10.41 -5.33 -6.87
C THR A 59 9.30 -6.29 -6.43
N ARG A 60 9.23 -7.47 -7.04
CA ARG A 60 8.28 -8.51 -6.64
C ARG A 60 8.54 -9.03 -5.22
N ARG A 61 9.81 -9.25 -4.85
CA ARG A 61 10.21 -9.70 -3.51
C ARG A 61 9.96 -8.61 -2.47
N TYR A 62 10.36 -7.38 -2.79
CA TYR A 62 10.14 -6.21 -1.95
C TYR A 62 8.65 -5.98 -1.67
N GLY A 63 7.82 -5.92 -2.71
CA GLY A 63 6.39 -5.73 -2.51
C GLY A 63 5.71 -6.86 -1.73
N ARG A 64 6.24 -8.09 -1.82
CA ARG A 64 5.79 -9.21 -0.99
C ARG A 64 6.21 -9.03 0.47
N GLN A 65 7.45 -8.64 0.74
CA GLN A 65 7.96 -8.38 2.08
C GLN A 65 7.11 -7.32 2.80
N VAL A 66 6.86 -6.18 2.14
CA VAL A 66 6.03 -5.11 2.71
C VAL A 66 4.58 -5.58 2.95
N CYS A 67 4.02 -6.36 2.02
CA CYS A 67 2.69 -6.93 2.19
C CYS A 67 2.65 -7.89 3.40
N ASP A 68 3.63 -8.78 3.53
CA ASP A 68 3.68 -9.75 4.61
C ASP A 68 3.91 -9.07 5.98
N LEU A 69 4.70 -7.99 6.03
CA LEU A 69 4.84 -7.15 7.22
C LEU A 69 3.51 -6.49 7.63
N VAL A 70 2.74 -5.95 6.69
CA VAL A 70 1.41 -5.39 6.97
C VAL A 70 0.46 -6.47 7.50
N LYS A 71 0.50 -7.68 6.96
CA LYS A 71 -0.32 -8.79 7.47
C LYS A 71 0.06 -9.16 8.90
N GLU A 72 1.35 -9.21 9.19
CA GLU A 72 1.87 -9.55 10.52
C GLU A 72 1.49 -8.50 11.57
N VAL A 73 1.64 -7.22 11.24
CA VAL A 73 1.32 -6.10 12.15
C VAL A 73 -0.19 -5.95 12.36
N PHE A 74 -1.00 -6.08 11.31
CA PHE A 74 -2.42 -5.72 11.37
C PHE A 74 -3.38 -6.91 11.37
N GLY A 75 -2.87 -8.15 11.27
CA GLY A 75 -3.71 -9.35 11.20
C GLY A 75 -4.67 -9.38 10.02
N CYS A 76 -4.31 -8.76 8.89
CA CYS A 76 -5.15 -8.64 7.70
C CYS A 76 -4.59 -9.46 6.52
N ASP A 77 -5.26 -9.41 5.36
CA ASP A 77 -4.80 -10.07 4.11
C ASP A 77 -3.79 -9.21 3.29
N GLY A 78 -3.44 -8.03 3.78
CA GLY A 78 -2.50 -7.08 3.15
C GLY A 78 -3.18 -6.07 2.23
N PHE A 79 -2.42 -5.49 1.31
CA PHE A 79 -2.93 -4.49 0.35
C PHE A 79 -2.41 -4.81 -1.06
N PHE A 80 -3.00 -4.17 -2.06
CA PHE A 80 -2.51 -4.23 -3.43
C PHE A 80 -2.27 -2.82 -3.98
N THR A 81 -1.46 -2.73 -5.03
CA THR A 81 -1.03 -1.45 -5.59
C THR A 81 -1.38 -1.32 -7.06
N SER A 82 -1.41 -0.09 -7.57
CA SER A 82 -1.62 0.21 -8.99
C SER A 82 -0.62 -0.48 -9.91
N ASP A 83 0.61 -0.72 -9.45
CA ASP A 83 1.65 -1.47 -10.19
C ASP A 83 1.24 -2.91 -10.51
N GLU A 84 0.34 -3.49 -9.71
CA GLU A 84 -0.15 -4.85 -9.90
C GLU A 84 -1.39 -4.91 -10.81
N LEU A 85 -2.00 -3.77 -11.12
CA LEU A 85 -3.25 -3.70 -11.85
C LEU A 85 -3.03 -3.56 -13.38
N PRO A 86 -3.96 -4.04 -14.22
CA PRO A 86 -5.21 -4.73 -13.89
C PRO A 86 -5.00 -6.19 -13.44
N ARG A 87 -5.50 -6.54 -12.25
CA ARG A 87 -5.44 -7.89 -11.65
C ARG A 87 -6.54 -8.05 -10.59
N TYR A 88 -6.69 -9.25 -10.03
CA TYR A 88 -7.64 -9.55 -8.95
C TYR A 88 -9.10 -9.27 -9.29
N GLY A 89 -9.48 -9.45 -10.57
CA GLY A 89 -10.84 -9.16 -11.05
C GLY A 89 -11.12 -7.68 -11.30
N ILE A 90 -10.14 -6.80 -11.10
CA ILE A 90 -10.24 -5.37 -11.40
C ILE A 90 -9.91 -5.14 -12.87
N THR A 91 -10.85 -4.53 -13.59
CA THR A 91 -10.80 -4.19 -15.00
C THR A 91 -9.98 -2.93 -15.26
N ARG A 92 -9.53 -2.74 -16.51
CA ARG A 92 -8.87 -1.48 -16.93
C ARG A 92 -9.77 -0.25 -16.75
N ALA A 93 -11.09 -0.40 -16.82
CA ALA A 93 -12.02 0.70 -16.60
C ALA A 93 -12.03 1.14 -15.14
N GLU A 94 -12.05 0.19 -14.22
CA GLU A 94 -11.96 0.44 -12.77
C GLU A 94 -10.59 1.04 -12.41
N VAL A 95 -9.49 0.59 -13.03
CA VAL A 95 -8.18 1.23 -12.84
C VAL A 95 -8.22 2.69 -13.27
N ARG A 96 -8.81 3.03 -14.42
CA ARG A 96 -8.95 4.43 -14.84
C ARG A 96 -9.81 5.24 -13.86
N ALA A 97 -10.89 4.65 -13.34
CA ALA A 97 -11.73 5.30 -12.34
C ALA A 97 -10.98 5.54 -11.02
N LEU A 98 -10.14 4.59 -10.60
CA LEU A 98 -9.25 4.73 -9.43
C LEU A 98 -8.33 5.94 -9.60
N TYR A 99 -7.58 6.03 -10.71
CA TYR A 99 -6.69 7.17 -10.97
C TYR A 99 -7.46 8.50 -11.03
N ALA A 100 -8.62 8.51 -11.67
CA ALA A 100 -9.47 9.69 -11.75
C ALA A 100 -9.97 10.16 -10.36
N ALA A 101 -10.38 9.23 -9.50
CA ALA A 101 -10.82 9.52 -8.14
C ALA A 101 -9.69 10.08 -7.26
N MET A 102 -8.45 9.65 -7.52
CA MET A 102 -7.26 10.14 -6.83
C MET A 102 -6.69 11.43 -7.43
N HIS A 103 -7.26 11.95 -8.52
CA HIS A 103 -6.73 13.08 -9.30
C HIS A 103 -5.27 12.86 -9.77
N LYS A 104 -4.95 11.62 -10.17
CA LYS A 104 -3.62 11.20 -10.63
C LYS A 104 -3.66 10.62 -12.04
N GLN A 105 -2.50 10.42 -12.67
CA GLN A 105 -2.38 9.82 -14.00
C GLN A 105 -1.45 8.59 -13.97
N PRO A 106 -1.78 7.50 -14.69
CA PRO A 106 -0.85 6.39 -14.83
C PRO A 106 0.48 6.83 -15.45
N GLY A 107 1.62 6.44 -14.88
CA GLY A 107 2.95 6.80 -15.37
C GLY A 107 3.47 8.17 -14.92
N ASP A 108 2.80 8.85 -13.98
CA ASP A 108 3.25 10.12 -13.41
C ASP A 108 4.20 9.96 -12.20
N GLY A 109 4.68 8.74 -11.94
CA GLY A 109 5.49 8.44 -10.77
C GLY A 109 4.69 8.13 -9.51
N VAL A 110 3.36 8.07 -9.56
CA VAL A 110 2.50 7.70 -8.43
C VAL A 110 2.29 6.20 -8.29
N LEU A 111 2.37 5.73 -7.05
CA LEU A 111 1.88 4.43 -6.63
C LEU A 111 0.57 4.63 -5.86
N ILE A 112 -0.52 4.00 -6.29
CA ILE A 112 -1.77 4.00 -5.51
C ILE A 112 -1.85 2.70 -4.73
N ALA A 113 -1.84 2.78 -3.41
CA ALA A 113 -2.18 1.66 -2.54
C ALA A 113 -3.69 1.57 -2.37
N VAL A 114 -4.24 0.36 -2.41
CA VAL A 114 -5.67 0.08 -2.31
C VAL A 114 -5.91 -0.88 -1.13
N PHE A 115 -6.73 -0.41 -0.19
CA PHE A 115 -7.11 -1.12 1.03
C PHE A 115 -8.58 -1.52 0.95
N ALA A 116 -8.85 -2.82 0.86
CA ALA A 116 -10.21 -3.36 0.81
C ALA A 116 -10.75 -3.66 2.23
N TYR A 117 -10.66 -2.66 3.11
CA TYR A 117 -11.05 -2.74 4.52
C TYR A 117 -11.92 -1.55 4.91
N ASP A 118 -12.33 -1.48 6.18
CA ASP A 118 -12.96 -0.28 6.72
C ASP A 118 -11.95 0.88 6.86
N ALA A 119 -12.48 2.10 7.08
CA ALA A 119 -11.70 3.32 7.13
C ALA A 119 -10.62 3.31 8.22
N ARG A 120 -10.89 2.68 9.38
CA ARG A 120 -9.99 2.71 10.53
C ARG A 120 -8.77 1.85 10.25
N LEU A 121 -8.97 0.62 9.79
CA LEU A 121 -7.86 -0.26 9.44
C LEU A 121 -7.03 0.32 8.28
N ALA A 122 -7.70 0.84 7.25
CA ALA A 122 -7.02 1.50 6.14
C ALA A 122 -6.18 2.72 6.58
N ALA A 123 -6.68 3.53 7.52
CA ALA A 123 -5.93 4.66 8.05
C ALA A 123 -4.69 4.22 8.85
N HIS A 124 -4.79 3.17 9.65
CA HIS A 124 -3.65 2.64 10.39
C HIS A 124 -2.57 2.06 9.46
N ILE A 125 -2.98 1.28 8.45
CA ILE A 125 -2.04 0.74 7.45
C ILE A 125 -1.38 1.87 6.67
N ARG A 126 -2.12 2.92 6.28
CA ARG A 126 -1.54 4.12 5.62
C ARG A 126 -0.46 4.75 6.48
N SER A 127 -0.74 5.05 7.75
CA SER A 127 0.22 5.67 8.67
C SER A 127 1.46 4.79 8.88
N PHE A 128 1.27 3.48 8.94
CA PHE A 128 2.36 2.53 9.02
C PHE A 128 3.24 2.56 7.76
N LEU A 129 2.64 2.49 6.57
CA LEU A 129 3.39 2.54 5.31
C LEU A 129 4.13 3.87 5.14
N GLU A 130 3.50 4.99 5.52
CA GLU A 130 4.15 6.30 5.54
C GLU A 130 5.38 6.31 6.44
N ALA A 131 5.26 5.83 7.68
CA ALA A 131 6.37 5.74 8.61
C ALA A 131 7.47 4.77 8.14
N TYR A 132 7.06 3.62 7.60
CA TYR A 132 7.97 2.60 7.06
C TYR A 132 8.79 3.14 5.91
N PHE A 133 8.16 3.74 4.89
CA PHE A 133 8.88 4.32 3.76
C PHE A 133 9.76 5.50 4.19
N ALA A 134 9.28 6.35 5.11
CA ALA A 134 10.09 7.43 5.65
C ALA A 134 11.38 6.92 6.32
N ALA A 135 11.27 5.86 7.12
CA ALA A 135 12.41 5.26 7.81
C ALA A 135 13.36 4.54 6.87
N GLU A 136 12.83 3.70 5.98
CA GLU A 136 13.62 2.90 5.08
C GLU A 136 14.41 3.78 4.09
N TRP A 137 13.81 4.89 3.66
CA TRP A 137 14.35 5.71 2.57
C TRP A 137 14.84 7.09 3.00
N GLY A 138 14.74 7.42 4.28
CA GLY A 138 15.22 8.67 4.87
C GLY A 138 14.40 9.91 4.51
N ILE A 139 13.16 9.75 4.07
CA ILE A 139 12.27 10.87 3.68
C ILE A 139 11.89 11.66 4.94
N GLY A 140 12.04 12.98 4.88
CA GLY A 140 11.62 13.89 5.97
C GLY A 140 12.56 13.98 7.17
N GLY A 141 13.78 13.42 7.09
CA GLY A 141 14.74 13.46 8.20
C GLY A 141 14.32 12.65 9.43
N LEU A 142 13.30 11.80 9.30
CA LEU A 142 12.86 10.87 10.33
C LEU A 142 13.79 9.65 10.32
N SER A 143 14.90 9.76 11.05
CA SER A 143 15.63 8.56 11.49
C SER A 143 14.75 7.91 12.55
N LEU A 144 13.98 6.88 12.20
CA LEU A 144 13.44 6.01 13.25
C LEU A 144 14.65 5.38 13.96
N PRO A 145 14.81 5.54 15.28
CA PRO A 145 15.84 4.80 16.02
C PRO A 145 15.52 3.30 16.15
N PHE A 146 14.51 2.82 15.42
CA PHE A 146 13.75 1.62 15.71
C PHE A 146 14.06 0.53 14.69
N GLY A 147 14.50 -0.63 15.17
CA GLY A 147 14.56 -1.84 14.36
C GLY A 147 13.16 -2.32 13.98
N GLU A 148 13.08 -3.23 13.00
CA GLU A 148 11.85 -3.87 12.49
C GLU A 148 10.89 -4.34 13.61
N VAL A 149 11.45 -4.66 14.80
CA VAL A 149 10.76 -5.10 16.01
C VAL A 149 9.98 -3.99 16.74
N GLU A 150 10.48 -2.74 16.81
CA GLU A 150 9.83 -1.64 17.56
C GLU A 150 8.69 -0.97 16.77
N LEU A 151 8.68 -1.11 15.44
CA LEU A 151 7.54 -0.75 14.59
C LEU A 151 6.31 -1.61 14.92
N MET A 152 6.52 -2.91 15.19
CA MET A 152 5.44 -3.82 15.60
C MET A 152 4.86 -3.45 16.96
N GLU A 153 5.68 -3.00 17.91
CA GLU A 153 5.20 -2.54 19.23
C GLU A 153 4.44 -1.20 19.16
N THR A 154 4.91 -0.26 18.34
CA THR A 154 4.29 1.07 18.18
C THR A 154 2.91 1.01 17.52
N PHE A 155 2.74 0.13 16.53
CA PHE A 155 1.47 -0.08 15.85
C PHE A 155 0.64 -1.22 16.44
N GLY A 156 1.13 -1.83 17.54
CA GLY A 156 0.40 -2.75 18.39
C GLY A 156 0.26 -4.15 17.81
N VAL A 157 1.30 -4.96 17.95
CA VAL A 157 1.12 -6.40 18.16
C VAL A 157 1.20 -6.65 19.66
N GLU A 158 0.12 -6.35 20.39
CA GLU A 158 -0.08 -7.06 21.65
C GLU A 158 -0.43 -8.51 21.29
N GLU A 159 0.34 -9.48 21.78
CA GLU A 159 -0.09 -10.88 21.76
C GLU A 159 -1.47 -11.01 22.41
N ASN A 160 -2.41 -11.62 21.66
CA ASN A 160 -3.79 -12.00 22.00
C ASN A 160 -4.88 -10.95 21.67
N VAL A 161 -6.03 -11.30 21.09
CA VAL A 161 -6.85 -12.49 21.30
C VAL A 161 -7.57 -12.86 19.99
N CYS A 162 -7.34 -14.09 19.51
CA CYS A 162 -8.28 -14.74 18.62
C CYS A 162 -9.46 -15.21 19.49
N ASP A 163 -10.48 -14.37 19.69
CA ASP A 163 -11.79 -14.79 20.21
C ASP A 163 -12.86 -14.43 19.19
N PHE A 164 -12.92 -15.28 18.16
CA PHE A 164 -14.16 -15.52 17.42
C PHE A 164 -14.82 -16.73 18.09
N GLN A 165 -15.62 -16.51 19.12
CA GLN A 165 -16.64 -17.46 19.55
C GLN A 165 -17.99 -16.76 19.68
N SER A 166 -18.98 -17.41 19.05
CA SER A 166 -20.39 -17.04 18.90
C SER A 166 -21.18 -16.93 20.21
#